data_AF-A0A0F9EP50-F1
#
_entry.id   AF-A0A0F9EP50-F1
#
_cell.length_a   1.000
_cell.length_b   1.000
_cell.length_c   1.000
_cell.angle_alpha   90.00
_cell.angle_beta   90.00
_cell.angle_gamma   90.00
#
_symmetry.space_group_name_H-M   'P 1'
#
loop_
_entity.id
_entity.type
_entity.pdbx_description
1 polymer ?
#
loop_
_entity_poly.entity_id
_entity_poly.type
_entity_poly.pdbx_seq_one_letter_code
_entity_poly.pdbx_strand_id
1 'polypeptide(L)' 'TVKTREWRYTEWDEGRKGTELYDQLNDPLEYNNLAGDPAYDSLKAVMKSLIIHPDSN' A
#
# COMPACT_ATOMS: atom_id res chain seq x y z
N THR A 1 3.75 -1.59 7.53
CA THR A 1 2.43 -1.42 6.90
C THR A 1 1.96 -0.01 7.18
N VAL A 2 1.40 0.66 6.18
CA VAL A 2 0.73 1.95 6.33
C VAL A 2 -0.75 1.76 5.98
N LYS A 3 -1.64 2.41 6.73
CA LYS A 3 -3.06 2.43 6.43
C LYS A 3 -3.54 3.88 6.44
N THR A 4 -4.07 4.31 5.31
CA THR A 4 -4.76 5.60 5.17
C THR A 4 -6.27 5.36 5.16
N ARG A 5 -7.05 6.43 5.03
CA ARG A 5 -8.53 6.34 4.97
C ARG A 5 -9.01 5.59 3.72
N GLU A 6 -8.22 5.62 2.65
CA GLU A 6 -8.61 5.11 1.33
C GLU A 6 -7.80 3.86 0.95
N TRP A 7 -6.61 3.68 1.50
CA TRP A 7 -5.67 2.66 1.05
C TRP A 7 -4.99 1.95 2.20
N ARG A 8 -4.71 0.66 2.00
CA ARG A 8 -3.83 -0.12 2.87
C ARG A 8 -2.65 -0.61 2.04
N TYR A 9 -1.45 -0.29 2.50
CA TYR A 9 -0.22 -0.73 1.85
C TYR A 9 0.68 -1.46 2.83
N THR A 10 1.05 -2.68 2.47
CA THR A 10 2.01 -3.51 3.20
C THR A 10 3.21 -3.75 2.32
N GLU A 11 4.40 -3.52 2.86
CA GLU A 11 5.67 -3.84 2.19
C GLU A 11 6.54 -4.59 3.20
N TRP A 12 7.18 -5.67 2.74
CA TRP A 12 8.13 -6.43 3.53
C TRP A 12 9.49 -6.47 2.86
N ASP A 13 10.54 -6.25 3.67
CA ASP A 13 11.93 -6.32 3.21
C ASP A 13 12.17 -5.41 2.00
N GLU A 14 11.65 -4.17 2.05
CA GLU A 14 11.72 -3.17 0.97
C GLU A 14 11.08 -3.60 -0.36
N GLY A 15 10.16 -4.57 -0.31
CA GLY A 15 9.50 -5.19 -1.45
C GLY A 15 10.14 -6.52 -1.88
N ARG A 16 11.28 -6.92 -1.30
CA ARG A 16 11.94 -8.19 -1.61
C ARG A 16 11.14 -9.41 -1.17
N LYS A 17 10.34 -9.27 -0.10
CA LYS A 17 9.44 -10.34 0.38
C LYS A 17 8.01 -10.19 -0.13
N GLY A 18 7.76 -9.20 -0.98
CA GLY A 18 6.45 -8.90 -1.54
C GLY A 18 5.86 -7.58 -1.05
N THR A 19 4.79 -7.19 -1.71
CA THR A 19 4.01 -5.99 -1.44
C THR A 19 2.53 -6.32 -1.57
N GLU A 20 1.73 -5.61 -0.77
CA GLU A 20 0.27 -5.67 -0.84
C GLU A 20 -0.29 -4.26 -0.88
N LEU A 21 -1.29 -4.06 -1.72
CA LEU A 21 -2.00 -2.81 -1.86
C LEU A 21 -3.48 -3.11 -1.99
N TYR A 22 -4.27 -2.62 -1.05
CA TYR A 22 -5.72 -2.79 -1.05
C TYR A 22 -6.40 -1.44 -1.02
N ASP A 23 -7.45 -1.31 -1.83
CA ASP A 23 -8.34 -0.15 -1.85
C ASP A 23 -9.40 -0.33 -0.75
N GLN A 24 -9.31 0.42 0.34
CA GLN A 24 -10.27 0.29 1.45
C GLN A 24 -11.63 0.93 1.13
N LEU A 25 -11.69 1.79 0.11
CA LEU A 25 -12.90 2.53 -0.26
C LEU A 25 -13.80 1.69 -1.18
N ASN A 26 -13.19 1.10 -2.21
CA ASN A 26 -13.86 0.32 -3.25
C ASN A 26 -13.83 -1.19 -2.96
N ASP A 27 -12.82 -1.67 -2.21
CA ASP A 27 -12.64 -3.08 -1.85
C ASP A 27 -12.45 -3.25 -0.32
N PRO A 28 -13.47 -2.91 0.49
CA PRO A 28 -13.38 -3.01 1.96
C PRO A 28 -13.17 -4.45 2.45
N LEU A 29 -13.38 -5.45 1.59
CA LEU A 29 -13.18 -6.87 1.87
C LEU A 29 -11.77 -7.35 1.49
N GLU A 30 -10.91 -6.48 0.95
CA GLU A 30 -9.50 -6.76 0.64
C GLU A 30 -9.32 -7.99 -0.26
N TYR A 31 -10.24 -8.21 -1.20
CA TYR A 31 -10.18 -9.32 -2.14
C TYR A 31 -9.13 -9.11 -3.23
N ASN A 32 -8.84 -7.85 -3.58
CA ASN A 32 -8.01 -7.51 -4.72
C ASN A 32 -6.68 -6.92 -4.27
N ASN A 33 -5.61 -7.71 -4.37
CA ASN A 33 -4.26 -7.19 -4.18
C ASN A 33 -3.80 -6.47 -5.46
N LEU A 34 -3.80 -5.14 -5.40
CA LEU A 34 -3.43 -4.24 -6.50
C LEU A 34 -1.91 -3.99 -6.57
N ALA A 35 -1.11 -4.57 -5.67
CA ALA A 35 0.33 -4.31 -5.66
C ALA A 35 1.07 -4.89 -6.87
N GLY A 36 0.49 -5.94 -7.47
CA GLY A 36 0.98 -6.56 -8.71
C GLY A 36 0.61 -5.77 -9.97
N ASP A 37 -0.33 -4.84 -9.89
CA ASP A 37 -0.77 -4.06 -11.03
C ASP A 37 0.18 -2.86 -11.28
N PRO A 38 0.78 -2.74 -12.47
CA PRO A 38 1.69 -1.64 -12.80
C PRO A 38 0.97 -0.29 -12.82
N ALA A 39 -0.36 -0.27 -12.97
CA ALA A 39 -1.18 0.94 -12.87
C ALA A 39 -1.05 1.63 -11.50
N TYR A 40 -0.74 0.87 -10.44
CA TYR A 40 -0.63 1.39 -9.08
C TYR A 40 0.82 1.62 -8.64
N ASP A 41 1.79 1.57 -9.54
CA ASP A 41 3.21 1.75 -9.18
C ASP A 41 3.52 3.12 -8.58
N SER A 42 2.95 4.18 -9.18
CA SER A 42 2.99 5.54 -8.63
C SER A 42 2.39 5.62 -7.23
N LEU A 43 1.28 4.93 -7.00
CA LEU A 43 0.61 4.91 -5.70
C LEU A 43 1.42 4.14 -4.65
N LYS A 44 2.02 3.00 -5.02
CA LYS A 44 2.96 2.27 -4.15
C LYS A 44 4.13 3.14 -3.74
N ALA A 45 4.70 3.94 -4.64
CA ALA A 45 5.78 4.86 -4.31
C ALA A 45 5.36 5.91 -3.27
N VAL A 46 4.16 6.49 -3.41
CA VAL A 46 3.58 7.42 -2.43
C VAL A 46 3.39 6.72 -1.08
N MET A 47 2.74 5.54 -1.08
CA MET A 47 2.49 4.77 0.14
C MET A 47 3.79 4.31 0.82
N LYS A 48 4.81 3.95 0.04
CA LYS A 48 6.14 3.61 0.54
C LYS A 48 6.80 4.80 1.23
N SER A 49 6.68 6.00 0.67
CA SER A 49 7.15 7.22 1.32
C SER A 49 6.48 7.44 2.69
N LEU A 50 5.18 7.15 2.78
CA LEU A 50 4.44 7.20 4.05
C LEU A 50 4.87 6.12 5.05
N ILE A 51 5.35 4.95 4.61
CA ILE A 51 5.94 3.94 5.51
C ILE A 51 7.25 4.45 6.13
N ILE A 52 8.09 5.12 5.34
CA ILE A 52 9.42 5.59 5.78
C ILE A 52 9.31 6.87 6.63
N HIS A 53 8.18 7.55 6.63
CA HIS A 53 7.89 8.67 7.53
C HIS A 53 6.85 8.26 8.58
N PRO A 54 7.27 7.64 9.71
CA PRO A 54 6.37 7.29 10.81
C PRO A 54 5.83 8.49 11.60
N ASP A 55 6.18 9.72 11.21
CA ASP A 55 5.92 10.93 11.98
C ASP A 55 5.01 11.90 11.21
N SER A 56 3.69 11.66 11.32
CA SER A 56 2.64 12.68 11.20
C SER A 56 1.31 12.09 11.71
N ASN A 57 1.27 11.65 12.97
CA ASN A 57 0.15 11.90 13.90
C ASN A 57 0.48 11.46 15.33
#